data_AF-A0A7X7DT19-F1
#
_entry.id   AF-A0A7X7DT19-F1
#
_cell.length_a   1.000
_cell.length_b   1.000
_cell.length_c   1.000
_cell.angle_alpha   90.00
_cell.angle_beta   90.00
_cell.angle_gamma   90.00
#
_symmetry.space_group_name_H-M   'P 1'
#
loop_
_entity.id
_entity.type
_entity.pdbx_description
1 polymer ?
#
loop_
_entity_poly.entity_id
_entity_poly.type
_entity_poly.pdbx_seq_one_letter_code
_entity_poly.pdbx_strand_id
1 'polypeptide(L)'
;MTELKASLARGLTARHIRFMALGSAIGTGLFYGSSAAIQTAGPAVLFAYMIGGAAVFIVMRAMGEMAVKHPVSGSFAHYASRYLGRFAGFVTGWTFTFEMAIVAIADVTAFGIYMGFWWPQVPQWIWVLAVVLLIASINLMKVKVFGETEFWLAILKVTAIVAMILGGILLIVLGVNAPGTHTATGLDTLLSAGTLFPHGFTGLLLSFAVVMFAFGGIETIGITAGEAKDPATSVPAAINTVPWRILLFYVASLAVIMMLFDWRQIDGSASPFVQFFEALGLPAAAHVLNAVVITAAVSAINADTFGAGRMLFAMADAGHTPRSFARVSRNGVPWMTVVTMAVV
;
A
#
# COMPACT_ATOMS: atom_id res chain seq x y z
N MET A 1 -27.55 9.19 24.05
CA MET A 1 -27.52 10.00 22.82
C MET A 1 -27.30 11.42 23.29
N THR A 2 -26.04 11.83 23.42
CA THR A 2 -25.66 13.10 24.05
C THR A 2 -24.56 13.74 23.21
N GLU A 3 -24.76 15.02 22.91
CA GLU A 3 -24.05 15.82 21.94
C GLU A 3 -22.56 15.97 22.23
N LEU A 4 -21.72 15.45 21.33
CA LEU A 4 -20.41 16.02 21.00
C LEU A 4 -20.06 15.62 19.56
N LYS A 5 -20.78 16.21 18.60
CA LYS A 5 -20.37 16.30 17.19
C LYS A 5 -19.14 17.22 17.08
N ALA A 6 -18.00 16.81 17.63
CA ALA A 6 -16.72 17.29 17.13
C ALA A 6 -16.48 16.59 15.78
N SER A 7 -17.21 17.02 14.76
CA SER A 7 -17.21 16.37 13.46
C SER A 7 -15.80 16.40 12.88
N LEU A 8 -15.23 15.23 12.60
CA LEU A 8 -14.13 15.10 11.64
C LEU A 8 -14.48 15.96 10.41
N ALA A 9 -13.52 16.75 9.93
CA ALA A 9 -13.76 17.64 8.80
C ALA A 9 -14.13 16.83 7.55
N ARG A 10 -15.40 16.90 7.14
CA ARG A 10 -15.89 16.26 5.91
C ARG A 10 -15.46 17.11 4.72
N GLY A 11 -14.46 16.66 3.97
CA GLY A 11 -13.90 17.43 2.84
C GLY A 11 -13.43 16.60 1.64
N LEU A 12 -13.60 15.27 1.67
CA LEU A 12 -13.18 14.39 0.60
C LEU A 12 -14.28 14.28 -0.47
N THR A 13 -13.90 14.48 -1.73
CA THR A 13 -14.81 14.29 -2.87
C THR A 13 -14.83 12.81 -3.27
N ALA A 14 -15.83 12.38 -4.03
CA ALA A 14 -15.86 11.02 -4.60
C ALA A 14 -14.60 10.70 -5.43
N ARG A 15 -14.01 11.71 -6.07
CA ARG A 15 -12.71 11.60 -6.76
C ARG A 15 -11.59 11.32 -5.77
N HIS A 16 -11.49 12.07 -4.66
CA HIS A 16 -10.48 11.82 -3.64
C HIS A 16 -10.58 10.41 -3.07
N ILE A 17 -11.79 9.93 -2.79
CA ILE A 17 -11.99 8.56 -2.25
C ILE A 17 -11.50 7.48 -3.23
N ARG A 18 -11.84 7.58 -4.52
CA ARG A 18 -11.39 6.62 -5.55
C ARG A 18 -9.87 6.62 -5.71
N PHE A 19 -9.26 7.80 -5.72
CA PHE A 19 -7.82 7.91 -5.91
C PHE A 19 -7.02 7.57 -4.64
N MET A 20 -7.54 7.86 -3.46
CA MET A 20 -6.97 7.35 -2.20
C MET A 20 -7.02 5.83 -2.16
N ALA A 21 -8.14 5.22 -2.56
CA ALA A 21 -8.24 3.78 -2.65
C ALA A 21 -7.20 3.19 -3.62
N LEU A 22 -6.96 3.87 -4.76
CA LEU A 22 -5.91 3.52 -5.74
C LEU A 22 -4.49 3.69 -5.19
N GLY A 23 -4.20 4.85 -4.60
CA GLY A 23 -2.90 5.21 -4.05
C GLY A 23 -2.49 4.35 -2.86
N SER A 24 -3.44 4.00 -2.01
CA SER A 24 -3.23 3.19 -0.80
C SER A 24 -2.80 1.76 -1.15
N ALA A 25 -3.42 1.12 -2.15
CA ALA A 25 -2.96 -0.22 -2.57
C ALA A 25 -1.84 -0.23 -3.62
N ILE A 26 -1.18 0.91 -3.85
CA ILE A 26 0.10 0.97 -4.55
C ILE A 26 1.09 1.65 -3.60
N GLY A 27 1.57 0.87 -2.64
CA GLY A 27 2.50 1.32 -1.61
C GLY A 27 3.87 0.69 -1.76
N THR A 28 4.65 0.83 -0.69
CA THR A 28 5.93 0.15 -0.47
C THR A 28 5.83 -1.36 -0.63
N GLY A 29 4.69 -1.98 -0.32
CA GLY A 29 4.49 -3.41 -0.47
C GLY A 29 4.78 -3.95 -1.87
N LEU A 30 4.40 -3.19 -2.91
CA LEU A 30 4.71 -3.54 -4.29
C LEU A 30 6.20 -3.36 -4.61
N PHE A 31 6.83 -2.29 -4.14
CA PHE A 31 8.18 -1.92 -4.58
C PHE A 31 9.30 -2.48 -3.70
N TYR A 32 9.08 -2.51 -2.38
CA TYR A 32 9.98 -3.00 -1.35
C TYR A 32 9.70 -4.47 -1.06
N GLY A 33 8.43 -4.79 -0.74
CA GLY A 33 8.01 -6.13 -0.38
C GLY A 33 8.21 -7.15 -1.50
N SER A 34 8.07 -6.74 -2.76
CA SER A 34 8.30 -7.63 -3.91
C SER A 34 9.70 -8.23 -3.95
N SER A 35 10.73 -7.52 -3.47
CA SER A 35 12.09 -8.08 -3.42
C SER A 35 12.14 -9.35 -2.58
N ALA A 36 11.69 -9.26 -1.32
CA ALA A 36 11.64 -10.40 -0.41
C ALA A 36 10.69 -11.49 -0.91
N ALA A 37 9.55 -11.12 -1.50
CA ALA A 37 8.59 -12.07 -2.03
C ALA A 37 9.16 -12.86 -3.22
N ILE A 38 9.87 -12.18 -4.13
CA ILE A 38 10.57 -12.80 -5.27
C ILE A 38 11.74 -13.67 -4.78
N GLN A 39 12.54 -13.21 -3.81
CA GLN A 39 13.61 -14.04 -3.25
C GLN A 39 13.06 -15.31 -2.57
N THR A 40 11.85 -15.25 -1.99
CA THR A 40 11.24 -16.37 -1.27
C THR A 40 10.58 -17.39 -2.21
N ALA A 41 9.88 -16.94 -3.25
CA ALA A 41 9.09 -17.81 -4.13
C ALA A 41 9.61 -17.89 -5.57
N GLY A 42 10.53 -17.02 -5.97
CA GLY A 42 10.87 -16.79 -7.37
C GLY A 42 9.64 -16.38 -8.18
N PRO A 43 9.55 -16.80 -9.46
CA PRO A 43 8.39 -16.60 -10.32
C PRO A 43 7.05 -17.10 -9.74
N ALA A 44 7.07 -18.06 -8.81
CA ALA A 44 5.85 -18.54 -8.17
C ALA A 44 5.11 -17.43 -7.39
N VAL A 45 5.80 -16.32 -7.05
CA VAL A 45 5.19 -15.16 -6.40
C VAL A 45 3.99 -14.60 -7.17
N LEU A 46 3.95 -14.74 -8.51
CA LEU A 46 2.81 -14.33 -9.32
C LEU A 46 1.54 -15.07 -8.92
N PHE A 47 1.65 -16.37 -8.61
CA PHE A 47 0.53 -17.15 -8.10
C PHE A 47 0.13 -16.73 -6.70
N ALA A 48 1.10 -16.38 -5.83
CA ALA A 48 0.78 -15.86 -4.50
C ALA A 48 -0.02 -14.56 -4.58
N TYR A 49 0.36 -13.62 -5.47
CA TYR A 49 -0.42 -12.41 -5.71
C TYR A 49 -1.81 -12.69 -6.27
N MET A 50 -1.96 -13.64 -7.19
CA MET A 50 -3.29 -14.01 -7.72
C MET A 50 -4.19 -14.67 -6.65
N ILE A 51 -3.66 -15.64 -5.90
CA ILE A 51 -4.42 -16.38 -4.88
C ILE A 51 -4.74 -15.48 -3.69
N GLY A 52 -3.75 -14.76 -3.17
CA GLY A 52 -3.93 -13.81 -2.07
C GLY A 52 -4.87 -12.68 -2.48
N GLY A 53 -4.73 -12.19 -3.70
CA GLY A 53 -5.61 -11.18 -4.28
C GLY A 53 -7.07 -11.63 -4.39
N ALA A 54 -7.30 -12.89 -4.78
CA ALA A 54 -8.64 -13.48 -4.80
C ALA A 54 -9.23 -13.57 -3.38
N ALA A 55 -8.44 -13.97 -2.39
CA ALA A 55 -8.88 -14.01 -0.99
C ALA A 55 -9.23 -12.60 -0.47
N VAL A 56 -8.38 -11.61 -0.72
CA VAL A 56 -8.64 -10.20 -0.38
C VAL A 56 -9.91 -9.69 -1.06
N PHE A 57 -10.12 -10.01 -2.33
CA PHE A 57 -11.33 -9.60 -3.05
C PHE A 57 -12.61 -10.15 -2.39
N ILE A 58 -12.60 -11.42 -1.96
CA ILE A 58 -13.74 -12.03 -1.25
C ILE A 58 -14.01 -11.30 0.07
N VAL A 59 -12.96 -11.03 0.86
CA VAL A 59 -13.07 -10.27 2.12
C VAL A 59 -13.63 -8.87 1.87
N MET A 60 -13.13 -8.19 0.84
CA MET A 60 -13.60 -6.86 0.47
C MET A 60 -15.04 -6.83 0.00
N ARG A 61 -15.50 -7.87 -0.71
CA ARG A 61 -16.92 -8.02 -1.08
C ARG A 61 -17.81 -8.13 0.15
N ALA A 62 -17.44 -8.99 1.11
CA ALA A 62 -18.17 -9.11 2.37
C ALA A 62 -18.16 -7.80 3.18
N MET A 63 -17.00 -7.13 3.24
CA MET A 63 -16.87 -5.82 3.88
C MET A 63 -17.75 -4.76 3.19
N GLY A 64 -17.80 -4.77 1.86
CA GLY A 64 -18.60 -3.84 1.07
C GLY A 64 -20.10 -3.93 1.34
N GLU A 65 -20.64 -5.14 1.45
CA GLU A 65 -22.05 -5.35 1.80
C GLU A 65 -22.39 -4.75 3.16
N MET A 66 -21.48 -4.92 4.14
CA MET A 66 -21.61 -4.32 5.47
C MET A 66 -21.48 -2.79 5.43
N ALA A 67 -20.58 -2.26 4.61
CA ALA A 67 -20.39 -0.82 4.43
C ALA A 67 -21.58 -0.13 3.76
N VAL A 68 -22.23 -0.79 2.81
CA VAL A 68 -23.47 -0.28 2.19
C VAL A 68 -24.62 -0.31 3.20
N LYS A 69 -24.73 -1.38 4.00
CA LYS A 69 -25.79 -1.52 5.01
C LYS A 69 -25.61 -0.57 6.19
N HIS A 70 -24.37 -0.34 6.62
CA HIS A 70 -24.00 0.49 7.76
C HIS A 70 -22.84 1.44 7.38
N PRO A 71 -23.12 2.56 6.70
CA PRO A 71 -22.09 3.49 6.24
C PRO A 71 -21.58 4.36 7.39
N VAL A 72 -20.70 3.79 8.21
CA VAL A 72 -20.10 4.44 9.38
C VAL A 72 -18.58 4.42 9.29
N SER A 73 -17.92 5.51 9.71
CA SER A 73 -16.45 5.66 9.61
C SER A 73 -15.65 4.67 10.46
N GLY A 74 -16.25 4.09 11.50
CA GLY A 74 -15.63 3.02 12.31
C GLY A 74 -15.57 1.66 11.59
N SER A 75 -16.20 1.55 10.42
CA SER A 75 -16.12 0.41 9.48
C SER A 75 -16.18 -0.96 10.17
N PHE A 76 -15.23 -1.85 9.86
CA PHE A 76 -15.19 -3.23 10.31
C PHE A 76 -15.10 -3.41 11.83
N ALA A 77 -14.48 -2.50 12.58
CA ALA A 77 -14.50 -2.55 14.05
C ALA A 77 -15.90 -2.26 14.61
N HIS A 78 -16.65 -1.35 13.97
CA HIS A 78 -18.06 -1.13 14.31
C HIS A 78 -18.91 -2.34 13.94
N TYR A 79 -18.67 -2.97 12.77
CA TYR A 79 -19.40 -4.17 12.36
C TYR A 79 -19.16 -5.33 13.33
N ALA A 80 -17.91 -5.57 13.72
CA ALA A 80 -17.56 -6.56 14.73
C ALA A 80 -18.25 -6.25 16.08
N SER A 81 -18.21 -5.00 16.54
CA SER A 81 -18.90 -4.57 17.76
C SER A 81 -20.40 -4.87 17.73
N ARG A 82 -21.04 -4.56 16.60
CA ARG A 82 -22.50 -4.65 16.41
C ARG A 82 -22.98 -6.10 16.30
N TYR A 83 -22.24 -6.95 15.60
CA TYR A 83 -22.67 -8.30 15.25
C TYR A 83 -22.08 -9.40 16.14
N LEU A 84 -20.90 -9.17 16.73
CA LEU A 84 -20.17 -10.15 17.55
C LEU A 84 -19.94 -9.66 18.99
N GLY A 85 -20.32 -8.42 19.30
CA GLY A 85 -20.23 -7.83 20.64
C GLY A 85 -18.99 -6.95 20.84
N ARG A 86 -19.00 -6.21 21.96
CA ARG A 86 -17.99 -5.17 22.26
C ARG A 86 -16.55 -5.68 22.26
N PHE A 87 -16.31 -6.90 22.71
CA PHE A 87 -14.95 -7.46 22.74
C PHE A 87 -14.39 -7.70 21.33
N ALA A 88 -15.21 -8.23 20.41
CA ALA A 88 -14.79 -8.41 19.01
C ALA A 88 -14.45 -7.05 18.36
N GLY A 89 -15.28 -6.04 18.61
CA GLY A 89 -15.01 -4.66 18.21
C GLY A 89 -13.67 -4.11 18.70
N PHE A 90 -13.39 -4.29 19.98
CA PHE A 90 -12.11 -3.92 20.60
C PHE A 90 -10.92 -4.61 19.94
N VAL A 91 -10.96 -5.94 19.82
CA VAL A 91 -9.87 -6.74 19.24
C VAL A 91 -9.62 -6.33 17.79
N THR A 92 -10.67 -6.22 16.99
CA THR A 92 -10.58 -5.84 15.58
C THR A 92 -9.99 -4.43 15.41
N GLY A 93 -10.47 -3.44 16.18
CA GLY A 93 -10.00 -2.07 16.06
C GLY A 93 -8.55 -1.89 16.51
N TRP A 94 -8.13 -2.57 17.58
CA TRP A 94 -6.73 -2.56 18.02
C TRP A 94 -5.80 -3.34 17.09
N THR A 95 -6.24 -4.48 16.56
CA THR A 95 -5.47 -5.25 15.57
C THR A 95 -5.15 -4.38 14.35
N PHE A 96 -6.16 -3.67 13.82
CA PHE A 96 -5.96 -2.73 12.72
C PHE A 96 -5.05 -1.57 13.10
N THR A 97 -5.22 -1.00 14.30
CA THR A 97 -4.37 0.12 14.73
C THR A 97 -2.90 -0.30 14.84
N PHE A 98 -2.62 -1.49 15.39
CA PHE A 98 -1.26 -2.04 15.46
C PHE A 98 -0.71 -2.38 14.08
N GLU A 99 -1.54 -2.93 13.20
CA GLU A 99 -1.17 -3.20 11.83
C GLU A 99 -0.76 -1.92 11.11
N MET A 100 -1.55 -0.84 11.17
CA MET A 100 -1.18 0.47 10.61
C MET A 100 0.15 0.99 11.19
N ALA A 101 0.41 0.81 12.48
CA ALA A 101 1.68 1.22 13.09
C ALA A 101 2.88 0.40 12.58
N ILE A 102 2.72 -0.93 12.48
CA ILE A 102 3.77 -1.84 11.99
C ILE A 102 4.06 -1.59 10.51
N VAL A 103 3.02 -1.38 9.70
CA VAL A 103 3.15 -1.04 8.27
C VAL A 103 3.87 0.30 8.11
N ALA A 104 3.51 1.32 8.89
CA ALA A 104 4.20 2.61 8.87
C ALA A 104 5.70 2.47 9.18
N ILE A 105 6.10 1.60 10.12
CA ILE A 105 7.50 1.30 10.42
C ILE A 105 8.22 0.67 9.22
N ALA A 106 7.57 -0.29 8.54
CA ALA A 106 8.10 -0.90 7.33
C ALA A 106 8.30 0.16 6.22
N ASP A 107 7.37 1.12 6.13
CA ASP A 107 7.37 2.13 5.08
C ASP A 107 8.41 3.23 5.28
N VAL A 108 8.62 3.68 6.52
CA VAL A 108 9.72 4.60 6.83
C VAL A 108 11.08 3.92 6.63
N THR A 109 11.16 2.61 6.90
CA THR A 109 12.37 1.82 6.63
C THR A 109 12.66 1.78 5.14
N ALA A 110 11.65 1.45 4.32
CA ALA A 110 11.74 1.45 2.86
C ALA A 110 12.13 2.84 2.32
N PHE A 111 11.51 3.92 2.83
CA PHE A 111 11.89 5.29 2.48
C PHE A 111 13.38 5.56 2.73
N GLY A 112 13.90 5.14 3.90
CA GLY A 112 15.31 5.29 4.22
C GLY A 112 16.24 4.55 3.26
N ILE A 113 15.87 3.33 2.85
CA ILE A 113 16.62 2.53 1.86
C ILE A 113 16.65 3.26 0.50
N TYR A 114 15.50 3.74 0.03
CA TYR A 114 15.40 4.44 -1.25
C TYR A 114 16.10 5.80 -1.27
N MET A 115 16.23 6.48 -0.13
CA MET A 115 17.06 7.68 -0.02
C MET A 115 18.56 7.34 -0.06
N GLY A 116 18.93 6.16 0.47
CA GLY A 116 20.29 5.62 0.38
C GLY A 116 20.77 5.40 -1.05
N PHE A 117 19.86 5.19 -2.01
CA PHE A 117 20.19 5.12 -3.44
C PHE A 117 20.90 6.37 -3.97
N TRP A 118 20.50 7.57 -3.52
CA TRP A 118 21.14 8.83 -3.91
C TRP A 118 22.20 9.30 -2.93
N TRP A 119 22.01 9.00 -1.64
CA TRP A 119 22.88 9.45 -0.56
C TRP A 119 23.30 8.30 0.36
N PRO A 120 24.10 7.34 -0.14
CA PRO A 120 24.51 6.16 0.63
C PRO A 120 25.36 6.48 1.86
N GLN A 121 26.02 7.64 1.87
CA GLN A 121 26.83 8.14 2.98
C GLN A 121 25.99 8.70 4.15
N VAL A 122 24.71 9.00 3.93
CA VAL A 122 23.84 9.57 4.97
C VAL A 122 23.21 8.43 5.76
N PRO A 123 23.39 8.38 7.10
CA PRO A 123 22.79 7.33 7.92
C PRO A 123 21.26 7.27 7.77
N GLN A 124 20.72 6.06 7.60
CA GLN A 124 19.30 5.82 7.33
C GLN A 124 18.35 6.46 8.35
N TRP A 125 18.74 6.51 9.64
CA TRP A 125 17.91 7.08 10.70
C TRP A 125 17.57 8.57 10.47
N ILE A 126 18.44 9.32 9.77
CA ILE A 126 18.19 10.73 9.45
C ILE A 126 17.02 10.84 8.48
N TRP A 127 16.98 9.98 7.46
CA TRP A 127 15.88 9.94 6.49
C TRP A 127 14.58 9.48 7.13
N VAL A 128 14.64 8.48 8.02
CA VAL A 128 13.50 8.03 8.82
C VAL A 128 12.94 9.16 9.67
N LEU A 129 13.78 9.86 10.43
CA LEU A 129 13.35 10.99 11.25
C LEU A 129 12.75 12.12 10.41
N ALA A 130 13.38 12.44 9.27
CA ALA A 130 12.90 13.47 8.36
C ALA A 130 11.51 13.16 7.81
N VAL A 131 11.26 11.91 7.37
CA VAL A 131 9.95 11.54 6.84
C VAL A 131 8.89 11.48 7.94
N VAL A 132 9.22 10.98 9.14
CA VAL A 132 8.28 10.99 10.29
C VAL A 132 7.84 12.41 10.63
N LEU A 133 8.78 13.35 10.72
CA LEU A 133 8.47 14.76 11.00
C LEU A 133 7.66 15.41 9.86
N LEU A 134 7.97 15.08 8.61
CA LEU A 134 7.22 15.53 7.44
C LEU A 134 5.77 15.04 7.50
N ILE A 135 5.56 13.74 7.72
CA ILE A 135 4.23 13.14 7.80
C ILE A 135 3.43 13.67 8.98
N ALA A 136 4.04 13.80 10.15
CA ALA A 136 3.40 14.40 11.32
C ALA A 136 2.94 15.84 11.02
N SER A 137 3.79 16.62 10.33
CA SER A 137 3.45 18.00 9.92
C SER A 137 2.27 18.03 8.95
N ILE A 138 2.28 17.17 7.92
CA ILE A 138 1.19 17.06 6.95
C ILE A 138 -0.11 16.63 7.63
N ASN A 139 -0.05 15.65 8.52
CA ASN A 139 -1.23 15.14 9.20
C ASN A 139 -1.83 16.14 10.18
N LEU A 140 -1.06 17.09 10.72
CA LEU A 140 -1.58 18.18 11.55
C LEU A 140 -2.22 19.33 10.74
N MET A 141 -2.04 19.36 9.42
CA MET A 141 -2.69 20.31 8.50
C MET A 141 -4.15 19.91 8.21
N LYS A 142 -4.88 20.75 7.44
CA LYS A 142 -6.29 20.48 7.09
C LYS A 142 -6.42 19.23 6.20
N VAL A 143 -7.40 18.37 6.51
CA VAL A 143 -7.72 17.11 5.79
C VAL A 143 -7.91 17.27 4.26
N LYS A 144 -8.25 18.47 3.78
CA LYS A 144 -8.36 18.74 2.33
C LYS A 144 -7.00 18.67 1.61
N VAL A 145 -5.91 19.09 2.27
CA VAL A 145 -4.54 19.05 1.71
C VAL A 145 -4.10 17.60 1.52
N PHE A 146 -4.48 16.72 2.44
CA PHE A 146 -4.24 15.28 2.37
C PHE A 146 -4.85 14.66 1.10
N GLY A 147 -6.15 14.89 0.85
CA GLY A 147 -6.83 14.25 -0.29
C GLY A 147 -6.31 14.71 -1.65
N GLU A 148 -5.88 15.98 -1.77
CA GLU A 148 -5.28 16.50 -2.99
C GLU A 148 -3.86 15.97 -3.22
N THR A 149 -3.05 15.90 -2.15
CA THR A 149 -1.69 15.35 -2.23
C THR A 149 -1.72 13.89 -2.68
N GLU A 150 -2.56 13.07 -2.05
CA GLU A 150 -2.77 11.67 -2.44
C GLU A 150 -3.20 11.50 -3.90
N PHE A 151 -4.09 12.38 -4.36
CA PHE A 151 -4.55 12.35 -5.75
C PHE A 151 -3.37 12.48 -6.74
N TRP A 152 -2.48 13.45 -6.53
CA TRP A 152 -1.33 13.65 -7.40
C TRP A 152 -0.28 12.53 -7.27
N LEU A 153 0.01 12.06 -6.06
CA LEU A 153 0.94 10.95 -5.84
C LEU A 153 0.43 9.65 -6.46
N ALA A 154 -0.88 9.38 -6.41
CA ALA A 154 -1.48 8.22 -7.06
C ALA A 154 -1.35 8.26 -8.58
N ILE A 155 -1.55 9.43 -9.22
CA ILE A 155 -1.35 9.58 -10.67
C ILE A 155 0.10 9.30 -11.07
N LEU A 156 1.05 9.84 -10.32
CA LEU A 156 2.48 9.63 -10.56
C LEU A 156 2.82 8.13 -10.52
N LYS A 157 2.37 7.42 -9.47
CA LYS A 157 2.56 5.99 -9.28
C LYS A 157 1.98 5.15 -10.42
N VAL A 158 0.70 5.37 -10.73
CA VAL A 158 0.00 4.60 -11.78
C VAL A 158 0.65 4.83 -13.14
N THR A 159 0.98 6.08 -13.47
CA THR A 159 1.64 6.42 -14.73
C THR A 159 2.99 5.72 -14.85
N ALA A 160 3.80 5.73 -13.79
CA ALA A 160 5.11 5.09 -13.79
C ALA A 160 5.01 3.57 -13.99
N ILE A 161 4.09 2.89 -13.29
CA ILE A 161 3.90 1.43 -13.44
C ILE A 161 3.42 1.10 -14.86
N VAL A 162 2.45 1.84 -15.39
CA VAL A 162 1.95 1.61 -16.76
C VAL A 162 3.05 1.86 -17.79
N ALA A 163 3.81 2.95 -17.67
CA ALA A 163 4.92 3.26 -18.56
C ALA A 163 5.99 2.16 -18.52
N MET A 164 6.32 1.64 -17.34
CA MET A 164 7.26 0.54 -17.19
C MET A 164 6.73 -0.76 -17.80
N ILE A 165 5.46 -1.11 -17.58
CA ILE A 165 4.86 -2.31 -18.19
C ILE A 165 4.92 -2.22 -19.71
N LEU A 166 4.49 -1.09 -20.29
CA LEU A 166 4.51 -0.89 -21.73
C LEU A 166 5.93 -0.88 -22.30
N GLY A 167 6.86 -0.19 -21.63
CA GLY A 167 8.26 -0.17 -22.01
C GLY A 167 8.92 -1.55 -21.94
N GLY A 168 8.64 -2.31 -20.88
CA GLY A 168 9.15 -3.66 -20.74
C GLY A 168 8.58 -4.62 -21.80
N ILE A 169 7.27 -4.58 -22.08
CA ILE A 169 6.68 -5.35 -23.18
C ILE A 169 7.32 -4.97 -24.51
N LEU A 170 7.54 -3.67 -24.77
CA LEU A 170 8.21 -3.22 -25.98
C LEU A 170 9.64 -3.81 -26.10
N LEU A 171 10.41 -3.83 -25.01
CA LEU A 171 11.75 -4.44 -25.00
C LEU A 171 11.71 -5.95 -25.28
N ILE A 172 10.74 -6.67 -24.69
CA ILE A 172 10.52 -8.11 -24.95
C ILE A 172 10.21 -8.34 -26.44
N VAL A 173 9.29 -7.56 -27.02
CA VAL A 173 8.87 -7.70 -28.43
C VAL A 173 10.00 -7.35 -29.39
N LEU A 174 10.82 -6.35 -29.06
CA LEU A 174 11.98 -5.96 -29.86
C LEU A 174 13.20 -6.90 -29.65
N GLY A 175 13.13 -7.84 -28.70
CA GLY A 175 14.23 -8.75 -28.38
C GLY A 175 15.47 -8.04 -27.83
N VAL A 176 15.30 -6.87 -27.21
CA VAL A 176 16.41 -6.09 -26.64
C VAL A 176 16.81 -6.74 -25.31
N ASN A 177 18.03 -7.29 -25.27
CA ASN A 177 18.59 -7.86 -24.05
C ASN A 177 19.42 -6.82 -23.30
N ALA A 178 19.52 -6.96 -21.98
CA ALA A 178 20.39 -6.10 -21.18
C ALA A 178 21.85 -6.24 -21.64
N PRO A 179 22.65 -5.15 -21.65
CA PRO A 179 24.06 -5.22 -22.01
C PRO A 179 24.79 -6.29 -21.17
N GLY A 180 25.41 -7.27 -21.83
CA GLY A 180 26.15 -8.35 -21.16
C GLY A 180 25.33 -9.56 -20.69
N THR A 181 24.02 -9.59 -20.93
CA THR A 181 23.18 -10.78 -20.66
C THR A 181 22.98 -11.63 -21.91
N HIS A 182 23.24 -12.93 -21.80
CA HIS A 182 22.97 -13.95 -22.83
C HIS A 182 21.64 -14.69 -22.59
N THR A 183 20.87 -14.29 -21.58
CA THR A 183 19.56 -14.87 -21.27
C THR A 183 18.51 -14.33 -22.23
N ALA A 184 17.74 -15.24 -22.85
CA ALA A 184 16.63 -14.89 -23.71
C ALA A 184 15.56 -14.13 -22.92
N THR A 185 15.30 -12.88 -23.29
CA THR A 185 14.20 -12.07 -22.74
C THR A 185 12.85 -12.65 -23.14
N GLY A 186 11.87 -12.61 -22.23
CA GLY A 186 10.50 -13.06 -22.47
C GLY A 186 10.07 -14.27 -21.64
N LEU A 187 9.08 -15.00 -22.14
CA LEU A 187 8.42 -16.10 -21.41
C LEU A 187 9.39 -17.23 -21.02
N ASP A 188 10.43 -17.46 -21.82
CA ASP A 188 11.43 -18.51 -21.56
C ASP A 188 12.18 -18.27 -20.24
N THR A 189 12.39 -17.01 -19.84
CA THR A 189 13.01 -16.69 -18.54
C THR A 189 12.15 -17.17 -17.36
N LEU A 190 10.82 -17.15 -17.49
CA LEU A 190 9.90 -17.60 -16.46
C LEU A 190 9.61 -19.11 -16.53
N LEU A 191 9.44 -19.63 -17.74
CA LEU A 191 8.91 -20.96 -18.01
C LEU A 191 9.99 -22.03 -18.26
N SER A 192 11.27 -21.66 -18.23
CA SER A 192 12.34 -22.65 -18.31
C SER A 192 12.22 -23.72 -17.20
N ALA A 193 12.70 -24.92 -17.48
CA ALA A 193 12.54 -26.05 -16.56
C ALA A 193 13.13 -25.72 -15.17
N GLY A 194 12.29 -25.82 -14.13
CA GLY A 194 12.68 -25.56 -12.75
C GLY A 194 12.67 -24.10 -12.30
N THR A 195 12.36 -23.13 -13.17
CA THR A 195 12.32 -21.71 -12.78
C THR A 195 10.99 -21.25 -12.21
N LEU A 196 9.88 -21.92 -12.52
CA LEU A 196 8.56 -21.46 -12.07
C LEU A 196 8.33 -21.67 -10.56
N PHE A 197 8.85 -22.77 -9.98
CA PHE A 197 8.75 -23.10 -8.56
C PHE A 197 10.14 -23.47 -7.98
N PRO A 198 11.10 -22.53 -7.93
CA PRO A 198 12.48 -22.82 -7.57
C PRO A 198 12.63 -23.25 -6.10
N HIS A 199 11.73 -22.79 -5.23
CA HIS A 199 11.66 -23.14 -3.81
C HIS A 199 10.47 -24.06 -3.49
N GLY A 200 9.90 -24.70 -4.51
CA GLY A 200 8.73 -25.56 -4.40
C GLY A 200 7.48 -24.83 -3.88
N PHE A 201 6.49 -25.61 -3.45
CA PHE A 201 5.24 -25.07 -2.89
C PHE A 201 5.45 -24.38 -1.54
N THR A 202 6.48 -24.77 -0.78
CA THR A 202 6.82 -24.12 0.50
C THR A 202 7.24 -22.67 0.28
N GLY A 203 8.06 -22.37 -0.72
CA GLY A 203 8.41 -20.98 -1.07
C GLY A 203 7.17 -20.14 -1.43
N LEU A 204 6.25 -20.71 -2.22
CA LEU A 204 4.96 -20.07 -2.51
C LEU A 204 4.19 -19.78 -1.20
N LEU A 205 4.06 -20.77 -0.31
CA LEU A 205 3.34 -20.61 0.95
C LEU A 205 3.94 -19.51 1.84
N LEU A 206 5.27 -19.49 1.97
CA LEU A 206 5.98 -18.49 2.78
C LEU A 206 5.83 -17.08 2.19
N SER A 207 5.79 -16.95 0.86
CA SER A 207 5.63 -15.65 0.20
C SER A 207 4.28 -14.98 0.47
N PHE A 208 3.24 -15.74 0.87
CA PHE A 208 1.94 -15.14 1.20
C PHE A 208 2.05 -14.11 2.33
N ALA A 209 2.94 -14.29 3.30
CA ALA A 209 3.11 -13.30 4.38
C ALA A 209 3.50 -11.92 3.82
N VAL A 210 4.45 -11.89 2.88
CA VAL A 210 4.92 -10.65 2.24
C VAL A 210 3.91 -10.12 1.23
N VAL A 211 3.25 -11.00 0.48
CA VAL A 211 2.21 -10.63 -0.48
C VAL A 211 0.99 -10.03 0.20
N MET A 212 0.57 -10.57 1.35
CA MET A 212 -0.56 -10.03 2.11
C MET A 212 -0.24 -8.66 2.69
N PHE A 213 0.99 -8.42 3.14
CA PHE A 213 1.48 -7.08 3.47
C PHE A 213 1.33 -6.12 2.29
N ALA A 214 1.64 -6.57 1.07
CA ALA A 214 1.53 -5.73 -0.11
C ALA A 214 0.10 -5.33 -0.48
N PHE A 215 -0.92 -6.05 -0.01
CA PHE A 215 -2.32 -5.70 -0.19
C PHE A 215 -2.89 -4.79 0.90
N GLY A 216 -2.09 -4.43 1.91
CA GLY A 216 -2.46 -3.42 2.90
C GLY A 216 -2.95 -2.13 2.22
N GLY A 217 -3.89 -1.45 2.88
CA GLY A 217 -4.48 -0.21 2.39
C GLY A 217 -5.76 -0.40 1.57
N ILE A 218 -6.05 -1.59 1.04
CA ILE A 218 -7.31 -1.86 0.29
C ILE A 218 -8.54 -1.65 1.19
N GLU A 219 -8.42 -1.97 2.47
CA GLU A 219 -9.43 -1.79 3.52
C GLU A 219 -9.77 -0.32 3.80
N THR A 220 -8.96 0.64 3.30
CA THR A 220 -9.29 2.07 3.31
C THR A 220 -10.62 2.34 2.60
N ILE A 221 -10.99 1.52 1.61
CA ILE A 221 -12.32 1.60 0.96
C ILE A 221 -13.44 1.42 1.99
N GLY A 222 -13.27 0.51 2.95
CA GLY A 222 -14.23 0.27 4.02
C GLY A 222 -14.34 1.43 5.00
N ILE A 223 -13.24 2.09 5.34
CA ILE A 223 -13.21 3.25 6.26
C ILE A 223 -13.83 4.48 5.60
N THR A 224 -13.51 4.71 4.33
CA THR A 224 -14.00 5.85 3.55
C THR A 224 -15.46 5.70 3.11
N ALA A 225 -16.04 4.50 3.17
CA ALA A 225 -17.46 4.28 2.92
C ALA A 225 -18.38 5.15 3.80
N GLY A 226 -18.01 5.38 5.07
CA GLY A 226 -18.75 6.27 5.98
C GLY A 226 -18.67 7.76 5.62
N GLU A 227 -17.75 8.13 4.73
CA GLU A 227 -17.58 9.50 4.22
C GLU A 227 -18.10 9.67 2.78
N ALA A 228 -18.55 8.59 2.13
CA ALA A 228 -19.02 8.61 0.74
C ALA A 228 -20.41 9.25 0.61
N LYS A 229 -20.62 10.06 -0.43
CA LYS A 229 -21.91 10.71 -0.73
C LYS A 229 -23.01 9.70 -1.07
N ASP A 230 -22.66 8.64 -1.79
CA ASP A 230 -23.55 7.53 -2.14
C ASP A 230 -22.81 6.19 -1.97
N PRO A 231 -22.80 5.63 -0.74
CA PRO A 231 -22.09 4.39 -0.45
C PRO A 231 -22.59 3.20 -1.28
N ALA A 232 -23.90 3.14 -1.59
CA ALA A 232 -24.53 2.02 -2.27
C ALA A 232 -24.00 1.80 -3.69
N THR A 233 -23.60 2.87 -4.38
CA THR A 233 -23.01 2.79 -5.72
C THR A 233 -21.49 2.89 -5.68
N SER A 234 -20.94 3.77 -4.85
CA SER A 234 -19.49 4.06 -4.86
C SER A 234 -18.65 2.95 -4.24
N VAL A 235 -19.12 2.28 -3.19
CA VAL A 235 -18.37 1.21 -2.51
C VAL A 235 -18.25 -0.04 -3.38
N PRO A 236 -19.34 -0.60 -3.96
CA PRO A 236 -19.22 -1.76 -4.84
C PRO A 236 -18.39 -1.46 -6.09
N ALA A 237 -18.54 -0.26 -6.67
CA ALA A 237 -17.73 0.17 -7.81
C ALA A 237 -16.24 0.16 -7.47
N ALA A 238 -15.84 0.68 -6.31
CA ALA A 238 -14.45 0.66 -5.87
C ALA A 238 -13.93 -0.77 -5.64
N ILE A 239 -14.70 -1.62 -4.96
CA ILE A 239 -14.32 -3.02 -4.69
C ILE A 239 -14.15 -3.81 -5.98
N ASN A 240 -15.04 -3.64 -6.96
CA ASN A 240 -14.97 -4.36 -8.23
C ASN A 240 -13.74 -3.97 -9.08
N THR A 241 -13.02 -2.89 -8.75
CA THR A 241 -11.74 -2.57 -9.38
C THR A 241 -10.56 -3.35 -8.79
N VAL A 242 -10.70 -3.93 -7.60
CA VAL A 242 -9.59 -4.59 -6.88
C VAL A 242 -8.91 -5.69 -7.70
N PRO A 243 -9.63 -6.63 -8.36
CA PRO A 243 -8.98 -7.66 -9.18
C PRO A 243 -8.13 -7.08 -10.31
N TRP A 244 -8.63 -6.06 -11.01
CA TRP A 244 -7.90 -5.39 -12.09
C TRP A 244 -6.63 -4.71 -11.59
N ARG A 245 -6.69 -4.11 -10.40
CA ARG A 245 -5.52 -3.48 -9.76
C ARG A 245 -4.47 -4.50 -9.35
N ILE A 246 -4.89 -5.65 -8.82
CA ILE A 246 -3.98 -6.76 -8.47
C ILE A 246 -3.29 -7.28 -9.74
N LEU A 247 -4.07 -7.56 -10.79
CA LEU A 247 -3.53 -8.07 -12.05
C LEU A 247 -2.58 -7.07 -12.71
N LEU A 248 -2.94 -5.79 -12.76
CA LEU A 248 -2.13 -4.78 -13.43
C LEU A 248 -0.90 -4.38 -12.63
N PHE A 249 -1.07 -3.98 -11.36
CA PHE A 249 0.02 -3.39 -10.59
C PHE A 249 0.96 -4.41 -9.98
N TYR A 250 0.48 -5.62 -9.67
CA TYR A 250 1.31 -6.66 -9.06
C TYR A 250 1.69 -7.71 -10.08
N VAL A 251 0.72 -8.40 -10.66
CA VAL A 251 1.02 -9.57 -11.51
C VAL A 251 1.72 -9.15 -12.81
N ALA A 252 1.16 -8.19 -13.56
CA ALA A 252 1.71 -7.78 -14.84
C ALA A 252 3.06 -7.06 -14.69
N SER A 253 3.19 -6.17 -13.70
CA SER A 253 4.44 -5.44 -13.46
C SER A 253 5.60 -6.37 -13.09
N LEU A 254 5.37 -7.31 -12.16
CA LEU A 254 6.38 -8.27 -11.73
C LEU A 254 6.68 -9.31 -12.80
N ALA A 255 5.67 -9.75 -13.55
CA ALA A 255 5.87 -10.67 -14.67
C ALA A 255 6.76 -10.04 -15.73
N VAL A 256 6.52 -8.78 -16.13
CA VAL A 256 7.33 -8.07 -17.11
C VAL A 256 8.77 -7.92 -16.62
N ILE A 257 8.99 -7.53 -15.36
CA ILE A 257 10.35 -7.41 -14.81
C ILE A 257 11.07 -8.76 -14.81
N MET A 258 10.43 -9.82 -14.32
CA MET A 258 11.05 -11.15 -14.26
C MET A 258 11.20 -11.83 -15.63
N MET A 259 10.48 -11.38 -16.67
CA MET A 259 10.75 -11.78 -18.06
C MET A 259 11.98 -11.09 -18.66
N LEU A 260 12.37 -9.94 -18.10
CA LEU A 260 13.46 -9.12 -18.61
C LEU A 260 14.74 -9.22 -17.77
N PHE A 261 14.61 -9.62 -16.51
CA PHE A 261 15.69 -9.64 -15.53
C PHE A 261 15.65 -10.94 -14.74
N ASP A 262 16.82 -11.58 -14.58
CA ASP A 262 16.93 -12.79 -13.78
C ASP A 262 16.64 -12.45 -12.31
N TRP A 263 15.51 -12.95 -11.82
CA TRP A 263 15.03 -12.71 -10.46
C TRP A 263 16.03 -13.10 -9.38
N ARG A 264 17.00 -13.98 -9.67
CA ARG A 264 18.07 -14.39 -8.75
C ARG A 264 19.06 -13.26 -8.44
N GLN A 265 19.13 -12.23 -9.27
CA GLN A 265 20.00 -11.07 -9.07
C GLN A 265 19.37 -10.00 -8.18
N ILE A 266 18.09 -10.14 -7.82
CA ILE A 266 17.42 -9.21 -6.92
C ILE A 266 17.98 -9.40 -5.51
N ASP A 267 18.74 -8.42 -5.02
CA ASP A 267 19.47 -8.50 -3.76
C ASP A 267 18.79 -7.77 -2.57
N GLY A 268 17.74 -6.99 -2.84
CA GLY A 268 17.02 -6.22 -1.82
C GLY A 268 17.70 -4.92 -1.36
N SER A 269 18.83 -4.53 -1.95
CA SER A 269 19.49 -3.24 -1.68
C SER A 269 18.69 -2.03 -2.20
N ALA A 270 17.86 -2.26 -3.22
CA ALA A 270 16.95 -1.30 -3.83
C ALA A 270 15.67 -2.01 -4.29
N SER A 271 14.69 -1.25 -4.79
CA SER A 271 13.48 -1.84 -5.36
C SER A 271 13.84 -2.72 -6.57
N PRO A 272 13.25 -3.91 -6.76
CA PRO A 272 13.50 -4.75 -7.94
C PRO A 272 13.28 -4.01 -9.25
N PHE A 273 12.35 -3.05 -9.23
CA PHE A 273 12.00 -2.22 -10.36
C PHE A 273 13.12 -1.23 -10.70
N VAL A 274 13.81 -0.70 -9.70
CA VAL A 274 14.96 0.21 -9.85
C VAL A 274 16.19 -0.58 -10.32
N GLN A 275 16.48 -1.72 -9.67
CA GLN A 275 17.60 -2.62 -10.04
C GLN A 275 17.51 -3.05 -11.50
N PHE A 276 16.31 -3.35 -11.97
CA PHE A 276 16.05 -3.69 -13.37
C PHE A 276 16.52 -2.59 -14.34
N PHE A 277 16.15 -1.32 -14.10
CA PHE A 277 16.54 -0.23 -14.99
C PHE A 277 18.05 0.07 -14.93
N GLU A 278 18.70 -0.14 -13.79
CA GLU A 278 20.15 -0.07 -13.69
C GLU A 278 20.82 -1.19 -14.51
N ALA A 279 20.33 -2.42 -14.39
CA ALA A 279 20.84 -3.57 -15.14
C ALA A 279 20.66 -3.42 -16.66
N LEU A 280 19.59 -2.75 -17.11
CA LEU A 280 19.39 -2.41 -18.52
C LEU A 280 20.30 -1.28 -19.03
N GLY A 281 21.09 -0.63 -18.17
CA GLY A 281 21.88 0.54 -18.54
C GLY A 281 21.03 1.79 -18.79
N LEU A 282 19.85 1.88 -18.14
CA LEU A 282 18.94 3.03 -18.19
C LEU A 282 18.91 3.77 -16.84
N PRO A 283 20.04 4.37 -16.39
CA PRO A 283 20.14 4.98 -15.07
C PRO A 283 19.12 6.10 -14.86
N ALA A 284 18.81 6.88 -15.91
CA ALA A 284 17.79 7.93 -15.83
C ALA A 284 16.41 7.37 -15.43
N ALA A 285 16.02 6.22 -15.98
CA ALA A 285 14.77 5.56 -15.63
C ALA A 285 14.80 5.01 -14.20
N ALA A 286 15.95 4.49 -13.75
CA ALA A 286 16.15 4.06 -12.36
C ALA A 286 15.99 5.23 -11.37
N HIS A 287 16.58 6.40 -11.63
CA HIS A 287 16.42 7.60 -10.80
C HIS A 287 14.96 8.09 -10.76
N VAL A 288 14.29 8.17 -11.91
CA VAL A 288 12.88 8.58 -11.99
C VAL A 288 12.01 7.61 -11.18
N LEU A 289 12.23 6.32 -11.33
CA LEU A 289 11.44 5.33 -10.63
C LEU A 289 11.72 5.34 -9.13
N ASN A 290 12.98 5.50 -8.70
CA ASN A 290 13.32 5.65 -7.29
C ASN A 290 12.56 6.84 -6.66
N ALA A 291 12.46 7.96 -7.37
CA ALA A 291 11.64 9.10 -6.92
C ALA A 291 10.15 8.73 -6.79
N VAL A 292 9.60 7.99 -7.75
CA VAL A 292 8.21 7.50 -7.68
C VAL A 292 8.02 6.58 -6.46
N VAL A 293 8.94 5.67 -6.20
CA VAL A 293 8.84 4.76 -5.06
C VAL A 293 8.93 5.51 -3.72
N ILE A 294 9.77 6.54 -3.63
CA ILE A 294 9.79 7.43 -2.46
C ILE A 294 8.44 8.10 -2.25
N THR A 295 7.80 8.60 -3.31
CA THR A 295 6.44 9.16 -3.20
C THR A 295 5.40 8.12 -2.79
N ALA A 296 5.59 6.86 -3.19
CA ALA A 296 4.74 5.75 -2.76
C ALA A 296 4.87 5.49 -1.26
N ALA A 297 6.10 5.49 -0.73
CA ALA A 297 6.35 5.34 0.70
C ALA A 297 5.72 6.48 1.52
N VAL A 298 5.95 7.73 1.11
CA VAL A 298 5.36 8.91 1.78
C VAL A 298 3.83 8.83 1.80
N SER A 299 3.23 8.44 0.67
CA SER A 299 1.79 8.26 0.53
C SER A 299 1.23 7.16 1.45
N ALA A 300 1.94 6.03 1.58
CA ALA A 300 1.53 4.92 2.43
C ALA A 300 1.62 5.26 3.93
N ILE A 301 2.75 5.81 4.41
CA ILE A 301 2.91 6.26 5.81
C ILE A 301 1.82 7.25 6.22
N ASN A 302 1.48 8.15 5.29
CA ASN A 302 0.42 9.13 5.46
C ASN A 302 -0.97 8.46 5.58
N ALA A 303 -1.26 7.46 4.74
CA ALA A 303 -2.49 6.68 4.79
C ALA A 303 -2.62 5.87 6.08
N ASP A 304 -1.52 5.27 6.56
CA ASP A 304 -1.48 4.51 7.82
C ASP A 304 -1.82 5.39 9.02
N THR A 305 -1.16 6.54 9.12
CA THR A 305 -1.40 7.54 10.17
C THR A 305 -2.86 8.01 10.16
N PHE A 306 -3.40 8.25 8.96
CA PHE A 306 -4.77 8.67 8.75
C PHE A 306 -5.80 7.58 9.11
N GLY A 307 -5.52 6.33 8.76
CA GLY A 307 -6.32 5.15 9.06
C GLY A 307 -6.37 4.86 10.56
N ALA A 308 -5.20 4.77 11.19
CA ALA A 308 -5.05 4.65 12.64
C ALA A 308 -5.78 5.80 13.38
N GLY A 309 -5.66 7.03 12.87
CA GLY A 309 -6.35 8.22 13.38
C GLY A 309 -7.86 8.03 13.49
N ARG A 310 -8.50 7.59 12.40
CA ARG A 310 -9.95 7.38 12.34
C ARG A 310 -10.39 6.20 13.19
N MET A 311 -9.62 5.11 13.19
CA MET A 311 -9.95 3.94 13.97
C MET A 311 -9.88 4.24 15.47
N LEU A 312 -8.79 4.84 15.95
CA LEU A 312 -8.62 5.21 17.35
C LEU A 312 -9.66 6.24 17.81
N PHE A 313 -10.02 7.20 16.96
CA PHE A 313 -11.09 8.15 17.23
C PHE A 313 -12.45 7.46 17.37
N ALA A 314 -12.81 6.56 16.44
CA ALA A 314 -14.06 5.81 16.47
C ALA A 314 -14.12 4.85 17.67
N MET A 315 -13.00 4.21 18.01
CA MET A 315 -12.89 3.37 19.21
C MET A 315 -13.03 4.18 20.50
N ALA A 316 -12.57 5.45 20.52
CA ALA A 316 -12.70 6.31 21.70
C ALA A 316 -14.17 6.64 21.98
N ASP A 317 -14.94 6.89 20.91
CA ASP A 317 -16.39 7.09 20.98
C ASP A 317 -17.13 5.83 21.47
N ALA A 318 -16.67 4.64 21.05
CA ALA A 318 -17.19 3.35 21.51
C ALA A 318 -16.74 2.95 22.93
N GLY A 319 -15.84 3.72 23.56
CA GLY A 319 -15.27 3.45 24.89
C GLY A 319 -14.20 2.35 24.91
N HIS A 320 -13.56 2.08 23.77
CA HIS A 320 -12.51 1.06 23.59
C HIS A 320 -11.09 1.62 23.68
N THR A 321 -10.92 2.94 23.63
CA THR A 321 -9.64 3.64 23.79
C THR A 321 -9.81 4.82 24.76
N PRO A 322 -8.71 5.36 25.35
CA PRO A 322 -8.79 6.51 26.23
C PRO A 322 -9.48 7.71 25.56
N ARG A 323 -10.29 8.46 26.32
CA ARG A 323 -11.05 9.62 25.82
C ARG A 323 -10.18 10.73 25.20
N SER A 324 -8.87 10.72 25.44
CA SER A 324 -7.93 11.63 24.79
C SER A 324 -7.90 11.44 23.26
N PHE A 325 -8.09 10.21 22.76
CA PHE A 325 -8.11 9.90 21.32
C PHE A 325 -9.39 10.41 20.62
N ALA A 326 -10.44 10.75 21.36
CA ALA A 326 -11.63 11.42 20.83
C ALA A 326 -11.43 12.94 20.65
N ARG A 327 -10.28 13.50 21.03
CA ARG A 327 -10.02 14.94 20.89
C ARG A 327 -9.47 15.26 19.51
N VAL A 328 -10.06 16.25 18.85
CA VAL A 328 -9.56 16.79 17.57
C VAL A 328 -8.86 18.13 17.77
N SER A 329 -7.88 18.44 16.92
CA SER A 329 -7.24 19.75 16.84
C SER A 329 -8.18 20.80 16.25
N ARG A 330 -7.78 22.08 16.26
CA ARG A 330 -8.50 23.17 15.60
C ARG A 330 -8.71 22.94 14.09
N ASN A 331 -7.89 22.08 13.48
CA ASN A 331 -7.98 21.69 12.06
C ASN A 331 -8.87 20.45 11.83
N GLY A 332 -9.47 19.89 12.88
CA GLY A 332 -10.36 18.72 12.79
C GLY A 332 -9.63 17.37 12.69
N VAL A 333 -8.38 17.30 13.16
CA VAL A 333 -7.51 16.11 13.08
C VAL A 333 -7.36 15.46 14.46
N PRO A 334 -7.40 14.12 14.59
CA PRO A 334 -7.10 13.40 15.84
C PRO A 334 -5.60 13.49 16.20
N TRP A 335 -5.19 14.62 16.78
CA TRP A 335 -3.76 14.95 16.99
C TRP A 335 -3.03 13.96 17.91
N MET A 336 -3.72 13.36 18.89
CA MET A 336 -3.13 12.38 19.80
C MET A 336 -2.65 11.15 19.03
N THR A 337 -3.41 10.71 18.02
CA THR A 337 -2.98 9.61 17.16
C THR A 337 -1.76 9.99 16.34
N VAL A 338 -1.72 11.19 15.77
CA VAL A 338 -0.56 11.66 14.98
C VAL A 338 0.71 11.66 15.83
N VAL A 339 0.63 12.17 17.07
CA VAL A 339 1.78 12.16 17.99
C VAL A 339 2.17 10.74 18.38
N THR A 340 1.20 9.87 18.66
CA THR A 340 1.49 8.47 19.04
C THR A 340 2.16 7.72 17.89
N MET A 341 1.63 7.85 16.68
CA MET A 341 2.19 7.24 15.46
C MET A 341 3.57 7.79 15.11
N ALA A 342 3.87 9.06 15.44
CA ALA A 342 5.19 9.64 15.20
C ALA A 342 6.24 9.20 16.24
N VAL A 343 5.82 8.76 17.42
CA VAL A 343 6.70 8.27 18.49
C VAL A 343 7.01 6.79 18.34
N VAL A 344 6.03 6.01 17.88
CA VAL A 344 6.15 4.59 17.54
C VAL A 344 7.01 4.42 16.31
#